data_AF-A0A379URH7-F1
#
_entry.id   AF-A0A379URH7-F1
#
_cell.length_a   1.000
_cell.length_b   1.000
_cell.length_c   1.000
_cell.angle_alpha   90.00
_cell.angle_beta   90.00
_cell.angle_gamma   90.00
#
_symmetry.space_group_name_H-M   'P 1'
#
loop_
_entity.id
_entity.type
_entity.pdbx_description
1 polymer ?
#
loop_
_entity_poly.entity_id
_entity_poly.type
_entity_poly.pdbx_seq_one_letter_code
_entity_poly.pdbx_strand_id
1 'polypeptide(L)' 'MGVLTEVSNDEERERAIALGAKVVGINNRDLRDLSIDLNRTRQLAPNWATA' A
#
# COMPACT_ATOMS: atom_id res chain seq x y z
N MET A 1 1.75 -20.91 1.17
CA MET A 1 0.59 -20.03 1.41
C MET A 1 1.00 -18.62 1.00
N GLY A 2 0.18 -17.89 0.23
CA GLY A 2 0.52 -16.53 -0.20
C GLY A 2 0.30 -15.51 0.92
N VAL A 3 0.94 -14.33 0.81
CA VAL A 3 0.75 -13.20 1.73
C VAL A 3 0.38 -11.95 0.93
N LEU A 4 -0.73 -11.30 1.30
CA LEU A 4 -1.13 -10.00 0.81
C LEU A 4 -0.84 -8.96 1.90
N THR A 5 0.15 -8.09 1.67
CA THR A 5 0.48 -7.02 2.62
C THR A 5 -0.33 -5.78 2.26
N GLU A 6 -1.21 -5.33 3.14
CA GLU A 6 -2.06 -4.16 2.88
C GLU A 6 -1.42 -2.87 3.42
N VAL A 7 -1.49 -1.79 2.64
CA VAL A 7 -1.00 -0.45 3.02
C VAL A 7 -2.05 0.62 2.71
N SER A 8 -2.06 1.68 3.51
CA SER A 8 -3.01 2.79 3.48
C SER A 8 -2.34 4.17 3.39
N ASN A 9 -1.01 4.24 3.51
CA ASN A 9 -0.23 5.48 3.42
C ASN A 9 1.20 5.21 2.94
N ASP A 10 1.97 6.29 2.78
CA ASP A 10 3.34 6.24 2.24
C ASP A 10 4.33 5.54 3.19
N GLU A 11 4.22 5.78 4.50
CA GLU A 11 5.07 5.15 5.52
C GLU A 11 4.89 3.63 5.55
N GLU A 12 3.64 3.15 5.45
CA GLU A 12 3.33 1.73 5.35
C GLU A 12 3.86 1.14 4.03
N ARG A 13 3.80 1.87 2.92
CA ARG A 13 4.39 1.47 1.63
C ARG A 13 5.90 1.29 1.75
N GLU A 14 6.60 2.25 2.34
CA GLU A 14 8.06 2.19 2.54
C GLU A 14 8.46 0.99 3.41
N ARG A 15 7.70 0.73 4.48
CA ARG A 15 7.91 -0.46 5.32
C ARG A 15 7.66 -1.75 4.56
N ALA A 16 6.62 -1.81 3.71
CA ALA A 16 6.34 -2.99 2.90
C ALA A 16 7.45 -3.28 1.88
N ILE A 17 8.04 -2.23 1.29
CA ILE A 17 9.23 -2.33 0.43
C ILE A 17 10.44 -2.85 1.23
N ALA A 18 10.74 -2.24 2.38
CA ALA A 18 11.87 -2.65 3.23
C ALA A 18 11.76 -4.09 3.73
N LEU A 19 10.53 -4.58 3.96
CA LEU A 19 10.23 -5.96 4.35
C LEU A 19 10.25 -6.94 3.16
N GLY A 20 10.42 -6.46 1.93
CA GLY A 20 10.47 -7.28 0.71
C GLY A 20 9.15 -7.97 0.39
N ALA A 21 8.01 -7.34 0.73
CA ALA A 21 6.69 -7.89 0.45
C ALA A 21 6.55 -8.20 -1.05
N LYS A 22 6.03 -9.38 -1.38
CA LYS A 22 5.90 -9.82 -2.78
C LYS A 22 4.61 -9.40 -3.46
N VAL A 23 3.56 -9.20 -2.66
CA VAL A 23 2.25 -8.73 -3.12
C VAL A 23 1.76 -7.69 -2.12
N VAL A 24 1.47 -6.49 -2.62
CA VAL A 24 0.90 -5.40 -1.81
C VAL A 24 -0.44 -4.95 -2.35
N GLY A 25 -1.40 -4.78 -1.46
CA GLY A 25 -2.69 -4.16 -1.72
C GLY A 25 -2.72 -2.74 -1.16
N ILE A 26 -3.14 -1.77 -1.96
CA ILE A 26 -3.36 -0.40 -1.48
C ILE A 26 -4.83 -0.25 -1.09
N ASN A 27 -5.09 0.00 0.19
CA ASN A 27 -6.43 0.21 0.69
C ASN A 27 -6.85 1.66 0.50
N ASN A 28 -7.74 1.88 -0.46
CA ASN A 28 -8.33 3.19 -0.73
C ASN A 28 -9.28 3.66 0.38
N ARG A 29 -9.64 2.79 1.34
CA ARG A 29 -10.34 3.18 2.57
C ARG A 29 -9.34 3.35 3.71
N ASP A 30 -9.32 4.51 4.34
CA ASP A 30 -8.59 4.65 5.60
C ASP A 30 -9.43 4.06 6.74
N LEU A 31 -8.92 3.04 7.43
CA LEU A 31 -9.67 2.39 8.51
C LEU A 31 -9.67 3.22 9.81
N ARG A 32 -8.86 4.28 9.88
CA ARG A 32 -8.82 5.20 11.03
C ARG A 32 -10.04 6.11 11.09
N ASP A 33 -10.57 6.50 9.92
CA ASP A 33 -11.68 7.46 9.79
C ASP A 33 -12.76 7.06 8.78
N LEU A 34 -12.59 5.92 8.11
CA LEU A 34 -13.48 5.33 7.09
C LEU A 34 -13.61 6.14 5.78
N SER A 35 -12.81 7.19 5.60
CA SER A 35 -12.74 7.95 4.35
C SER A 35 -12.29 7.06 3.19
N ILE A 36 -12.71 7.41 1.97
CA ILE A 36 -12.35 6.69 0.75
C ILE A 36 -11.72 7.67 -0.24
N ASP A 37 -10.49 7.39 -0.67
CA ASP A 37 -9.81 8.11 -1.75
C ASP A 37 -9.26 7.14 -2.79
N LEU A 38 -9.85 7.15 -3.98
CA LEU A 38 -9.42 6.32 -5.11
C LEU A 38 -8.07 6.77 -5.69
N ASN A 39 -7.60 7.99 -5.37
CA ASN A 39 -6.30 8.46 -5.83
C ASN A 39 -5.14 7.85 -5.04
N ARG A 40 -5.39 7.30 -3.86
CA ARG A 40 -4.36 6.65 -3.05
C ARG A 40 -3.63 5.55 -3.80
N THR A 41 -4.35 4.72 -4.55
CA THR A 41 -3.73 3.72 -5.45
C THR A 41 -2.86 4.38 -6.52
N ARG A 42 -3.33 5.46 -7.16
CA ARG A 42 -2.57 6.17 -8.21
C ARG A 42 -1.30 6.84 -7.66
N GLN A 43 -1.33 7.27 -6.41
CA GLN A 43 -0.20 7.95 -5.74
C GLN A 43 0.83 6.94 -5.20
N LEU A 44 0.38 5.84 -4.60
CA LEU A 44 1.26 4.90 -3.91
C LEU A 44 1.76 3.75 -4.78
N ALA A 45 1.08 3.41 -5.88
CA ALA A 45 1.50 2.31 -6.77
C ALA A 45 2.75 2.62 -7.61
N PRO A 46 2.94 3.83 -8.16
CA PRO A 46 4.18 4.18 -8.86
C PRO A 46 5.37 3.97 -7.92
N ASN A 47 6.47 3.43 -8.45
CA ASN A 47 7.71 3.09 -7.75
C ASN A 47 7.72 1.77 -6.96
N TRP A 48 6.63 0.98 -6.96
CA TRP A 48 6.67 -0.39 -6.41
C TRP A 48 7.60 -1.33 -7.20
N ALA A 49 7.63 -1.20 -8.53
CA ALA A 49 8.38 -2.09 -9.43
C ALA A 49 9.89 -1.77 -9.55
N THR A 50 10.35 -0.70 -8.88
CA THR A 50 11.73 -0.20 -9.00
C THR A 50 12.51 -0.27 -7.68
N ALA A 51 11.94 -0.86 -6.64
CA ALA A 51 12.55 -1.03 -5.32
C ALA A 51 12.92 -2.49 -5.02
#